data_AF-A0A0B4XN56-F1
#
_entry.id   AF-A0A0B4XN56-F1
#
_cell.length_a   1.000
_cell.length_b   1.000
_cell.length_c   1.000
_cell.angle_alpha   90.00
_cell.angle_beta   90.00
_cell.angle_gamma   90.00
#
_symmetry.space_group_name_H-M   'P 1'
#
loop_
_entity.id
_entity.type
_entity.pdbx_description
1 polymer ?
#
loop_
_entity_poly.entity_id
_entity_poly.type
_entity_poly.pdbx_seq_one_letter_code
_entity_poly.pdbx_strand_id
1 'polypeptide(L)'
;MTITLEVESTLTDRYQTTVPETVRRALKLGKRDKLHYVIRQNGEVVLTRATTHEGDDPVLGQFLGFLADDIAAHPERLQGLDAGLVERIQSLVGGIDLDLDAALPEDDE
;
A
#
# COMPACT_ATOMS: atom_id res chain seq x y z
N MET A 1 -22.26 8.43 2.18
CA MET A 1 -23.03 8.06 3.38
C MET A 1 -22.15 7.17 4.23
N THR A 2 -21.75 7.63 5.42
CA THR A 2 -21.00 6.81 6.38
C THR A 2 -21.97 5.89 7.11
N ILE A 3 -21.86 4.59 6.87
CA ILE A 3 -22.62 3.58 7.60
C ILE A 3 -21.82 3.25 8.85
N THR A 4 -22.35 3.60 10.02
CA THR A 4 -21.82 3.13 11.30
C THR A 4 -22.36 1.71 11.52
N LEU A 5 -21.48 0.72 11.65
CA LEU A 5 -21.85 -0.65 11.99
C LEU A 5 -21.47 -0.93 13.44
N GLU A 6 -22.47 -1.24 14.25
CA GLU A 6 -22.32 -1.62 15.65
C GLU A 6 -22.54 -3.13 15.78
N VAL A 7 -21.52 -3.84 16.29
CA VAL A 7 -21.59 -5.27 16.56
C VAL A 7 -20.82 -5.57 17.84
N GLU A 8 -21.33 -6.50 18.63
CA GLU A 8 -20.70 -6.92 19.88
C GLU A 8 -20.05 -8.29 19.74
N SER A 9 -19.07 -8.59 20.58
CA SER A 9 -18.42 -9.91 20.64
C SER A 9 -18.02 -10.21 22.07
N THR A 10 -18.32 -11.42 22.53
CA THR A 10 -17.98 -11.87 23.88
C THR A 10 -16.55 -12.40 23.90
N LEU A 11 -15.80 -12.03 24.95
CA LEU A 11 -14.49 -12.59 25.22
C LEU A 11 -14.64 -14.04 25.71
N THR A 12 -13.77 -14.91 25.22
CA THR A 12 -13.55 -16.23 25.82
C THR A 12 -12.74 -16.10 27.11
N ASP A 13 -12.68 -17.18 27.91
CA ASP A 13 -11.85 -17.25 29.13
C ASP A 13 -10.36 -16.99 28.90
N ARG A 14 -9.90 -17.06 27.65
CA ARG A 14 -8.52 -16.77 27.24
C ARG A 14 -8.34 -15.37 26.65
N TYR A 15 -9.30 -14.47 26.89
CA TYR A 15 -9.30 -13.11 26.33
C TYR A 15 -9.27 -13.07 24.79
N GLN A 16 -9.75 -14.12 24.12
CA GLN A 16 -9.88 -14.13 22.65
C GLN A 16 -11.31 -13.74 22.26
N THR A 17 -11.45 -12.90 21.23
CA THR A 17 -12.72 -12.65 20.54
C THR A 17 -12.66 -13.16 19.11
N THR A 18 -13.80 -13.56 18.56
CA THR A 18 -13.92 -13.80 17.13
C THR A 18 -14.28 -12.49 16.43
N VAL A 19 -13.74 -12.25 15.23
CA VAL A 19 -14.11 -11.07 14.44
C VAL A 19 -15.45 -11.35 13.76
N PRO A 20 -16.54 -10.59 14.04
CA PRO A 20 -17.85 -10.82 13.43
C PRO A 20 -17.78 -10.74 11.91
N GLU A 21 -18.67 -11.45 11.24
CA GLU A 21 -18.70 -11.50 9.78
C GLU A 21 -18.79 -10.11 9.15
N THR A 22 -19.62 -9.25 9.72
CA THR A 22 -19.78 -7.86 9.32
C THR A 22 -18.45 -7.10 9.29
N VAL A 23 -17.63 -7.26 10.34
CA VAL A 23 -16.31 -6.63 10.46
C VAL A 23 -15.32 -7.26 9.47
N ARG A 24 -15.35 -8.59 9.30
CA ARG A 24 -14.50 -9.27 8.31
C ARG A 24 -14.76 -8.78 6.89
N ARG A 25 -16.03 -8.60 6.51
CA ARG A 25 -16.41 -8.06 5.19
C ARG A 25 -16.00 -6.60 5.05
N ALA A 26 -16.22 -5.78 6.08
CA ALA A 26 -15.85 -4.37 6.06
C ALA A 26 -14.32 -4.17 5.91
N LEU A 27 -13.51 -4.96 6.62
CA LEU A 27 -12.05 -4.90 6.56
C LEU A 27 -11.42 -5.78 5.47
N LYS A 28 -12.24 -6.50 4.67
CA LYS A 28 -11.80 -7.45 3.63
C LYS A 28 -10.73 -8.43 4.15
N LEU A 29 -11.02 -9.06 5.29
CA LEU A 29 -10.11 -10.00 5.96
C LEU A 29 -10.21 -11.41 5.38
N GLY A 30 -9.06 -11.98 5.03
CA GLY A 30 -8.85 -13.39 4.71
C GLY A 30 -8.47 -14.23 5.94
N LYS A 31 -8.26 -15.54 5.71
CA LYS A 31 -7.72 -16.43 6.74
C LYS A 31 -6.26 -16.09 7.00
N ARG A 32 -5.85 -16.02 8.27
CA ARG A 32 -4.48 -15.71 8.72
C ARG A 32 -4.01 -14.27 8.44
N ASP A 33 -4.91 -13.39 7.98
CA ASP A 33 -4.63 -11.96 7.92
C ASP A 33 -4.33 -11.41 9.32
N LYS A 34 -3.38 -10.49 9.37
CA LYS A 34 -3.02 -9.79 10.60
C LYS A 34 -3.97 -8.61 10.83
N LEU A 35 -4.21 -8.28 12.08
CA LEU A 35 -4.97 -7.11 12.51
C LEU A 35 -4.04 -6.12 13.19
N HIS A 36 -4.23 -4.83 12.92
CA HIS A 36 -3.54 -3.76 13.60
C HIS A 36 -4.52 -3.04 14.53
N TYR A 37 -4.15 -2.94 15.81
CA TYR A 37 -4.89 -2.23 16.85
C TYR A 37 -4.19 -0.91 17.16
N VAL A 38 -4.91 0.20 17.04
CA VAL A 38 -4.46 1.51 17.51
C VAL A 38 -5.33 1.93 18.68
N ILE A 39 -4.72 2.14 19.84
CA ILE A 39 -5.40 2.66 21.04
C ILE A 39 -5.23 4.17 21.05
N ARG A 40 -6.35 4.90 20.90
CA ARG A 40 -6.36 6.35 20.95
C ARG A 40 -6.46 6.84 22.40
N GLN A 41 -6.05 8.09 22.62
CA GLN A 41 -6.06 8.71 23.96
C GLN A 41 -7.46 8.84 24.57
N ASN A 42 -8.51 8.92 23.73
CA ASN A 42 -9.91 8.95 24.14
C ASN A 42 -10.46 7.57 24.55
N GLY A 43 -9.64 6.52 24.53
CA GLY A 43 -10.04 5.15 24.86
C GLY A 43 -10.65 4.37 23.70
N GLU A 44 -10.80 4.97 22.51
CA GLU A 44 -11.23 4.25 21.32
C GLU A 44 -10.13 3.31 20.82
N VAL A 45 -10.53 2.11 20.40
CA VAL A 45 -9.65 1.16 19.72
C VAL A 45 -10.03 1.11 18.25
N VAL A 46 -9.11 1.51 17.39
CA VAL A 46 -9.28 1.39 15.94
C VAL A 46 -8.67 0.07 15.50
N LEU A 47 -9.49 -0.74 14.84
CA LEU A 47 -9.08 -2.00 14.24
C LEU A 47 -8.97 -1.84 12.73
N THR A 48 -7.79 -2.14 12.17
CA THR A 48 -7.59 -2.20 10.72
C THR A 48 -7.02 -3.55 10.31
N ARG A 49 -7.21 -3.92 9.03
CA ARG A 49 -6.42 -4.98 8.43
C ARG A 49 -4.97 -4.52 8.42
N ALA A 50 -4.09 -5.30 9.03
CA ALA A 50 -2.67 -5.03 8.91
C ALA A 50 -2.26 -5.34 7.48
N THR A 51 -1.96 -4.30 6.72
CA THR A 51 -1.12 -4.43 5.55
C THR A 51 0.27 -4.77 6.09
N THR A 52 0.84 -5.90 5.65
CA THR A 52 2.29 -5.93 5.50
C THR A 52 2.58 -4.77 4.56
N HIS A 53 3.00 -3.64 5.11
CA HIS A 53 3.75 -2.67 4.32
C HIS A 53 5.05 -3.39 3.97
N GLU A 54 5.00 -4.22 2.94
CA GLU A 54 6.17 -4.38 2.09
C GLU A 54 6.45 -2.96 1.59
N GLY A 55 7.51 -2.35 2.13
CA GLY A 55 8.05 -1.11 1.57
C GLY A 55 7.38 0.18 2.03
N ASP A 56 7.60 0.58 3.29
CA ASP A 56 8.19 1.91 3.42
C ASP A 56 9.68 1.70 3.21
N ASP A 57 10.14 1.85 1.96
CA ASP A 57 11.57 1.94 1.69
C ASP A 57 12.12 3.11 2.54
N PRO A 58 12.96 2.85 3.56
CA PRO A 58 13.42 3.88 4.48
C PRO A 58 14.25 4.97 3.79
N VAL A 59 14.71 4.72 2.56
CA VAL A 59 15.50 5.65 1.75
C VAL A 59 14.61 6.45 0.81
N LEU A 60 13.41 5.98 0.46
CA LEU A 60 12.54 6.63 -0.52
C LEU A 60 12.23 8.09 -0.16
N GLY A 61 11.89 8.36 1.11
CA GLY A 61 11.65 9.73 1.57
C GLY A 61 12.88 10.64 1.43
N GLN A 62 14.08 10.13 1.71
CA GLN A 62 15.33 10.87 1.58
C GLN A 62 15.69 11.12 0.11
N PHE A 63 15.48 10.12 -0.75
CA PHE A 63 15.69 10.24 -2.18
C PHE A 63 14.75 11.26 -2.82
N LEU A 64 13.46 11.24 -2.47
CA LEU A 64 12.49 12.24 -2.94
C LEU A 64 12.84 13.65 -2.45
N GLY A 65 13.34 13.79 -1.22
CA GLY A 65 13.87 15.05 -0.71
C GLY A 65 15.05 15.57 -1.53
N PHE A 66 16.04 14.71 -1.78
CA PHE A 66 17.19 15.02 -2.65
C PHE A 66 16.76 15.47 -4.05
N LEU A 67 15.82 14.75 -4.67
CA LEU A 67 15.31 15.09 -6.00
C LEU A 67 14.56 16.44 -6.00
N ALA A 68 13.73 16.68 -4.98
CA ALA A 68 12.99 17.94 -4.85
C ALA A 68 13.95 19.14 -4.70
N ASP A 69 15.00 18.99 -3.89
CA ASP A 69 16.01 20.02 -3.71
C ASP A 69 16.80 20.31 -5.00
N ASP A 70 17.19 19.26 -5.75
CA ASP A 70 17.89 19.43 -7.05
C ASP A 70 16.98 20.10 -8.10
N ILE A 71 15.70 19.70 -8.18
CA ILE A 71 14.70 20.34 -9.07
C ILE A 71 14.52 21.82 -8.73
N ALA A 72 14.46 22.17 -7.45
CA ALA A 72 14.30 23.55 -7.01
C ALA A 72 15.55 24.39 -7.29
N ALA A 73 16.74 23.79 -7.15
CA ALA A 73 18.01 24.45 -7.42
C ALA A 73 18.31 24.60 -8.92
N HIS A 74 17.82 23.67 -9.75
CA HIS A 74 18.15 23.57 -11.17
C HIS A 74 16.91 23.35 -12.06
N PRO A 75 15.92 24.27 -12.06
CA PRO A 75 14.72 24.12 -12.88
C PRO A 75 15.01 24.04 -14.38
N GLU A 76 16.13 24.58 -14.85
CA GLU A 76 16.60 24.52 -16.24
C GLU A 76 16.95 23.10 -16.71
N ARG A 77 17.20 22.17 -15.78
CA ARG A 77 17.49 20.76 -16.10
C ARG A 77 16.24 19.94 -16.36
N LEU A 78 15.07 20.46 -16.01
CA LEU A 78 13.79 19.78 -16.18
C LEU A 78 13.37 19.86 -17.65
N GLN A 79 13.57 18.77 -18.37
CA GLN A 79 13.26 18.67 -19.79
C GLN A 79 12.09 17.70 -20.02
N GLY A 80 11.16 18.11 -20.86
CA GLY A 80 10.10 17.23 -21.32
C GLY A 80 10.65 16.10 -22.18
N LEU A 81 9.95 14.96 -22.19
CA LEU A 81 10.26 13.88 -23.12
C LEU A 81 9.94 14.30 -24.54
N ASP A 82 10.86 14.03 -25.47
CA ASP A 82 10.66 14.27 -26.89
C ASP A 82 9.57 13.34 -27.45
N ALA A 83 8.70 13.87 -28.32
CA ALA A 83 7.60 13.10 -28.88
C ALA A 83 8.09 11.91 -29.73
N GLY A 84 9.20 12.06 -30.45
CA GLY A 84 9.81 10.97 -31.22
C GLY A 84 10.41 9.89 -30.32
N LEU A 85 10.96 10.27 -29.15
CA LEU A 85 11.39 9.30 -28.14
C LEU A 85 10.19 8.52 -27.59
N VAL A 86 9.07 9.18 -27.30
CA VAL A 86 7.85 8.51 -26.81
C VAL A 86 7.30 7.54 -27.87
N GLU A 87 7.19 7.95 -29.12
CA GLU A 87 6.76 7.07 -30.22
C GLU A 87 7.69 5.86 -30.37
N ARG A 88 9.01 6.07 -30.27
CA ARG A 88 9.99 4.98 -30.33
C ARG A 88 9.82 4.00 -29.17
N ILE A 89 9.63 4.49 -27.94
CA ILE A 89 9.39 3.63 -26.77
C ILE A 89 8.11 2.83 -26.98
N GLN A 90 7.01 3.47 -27.36
CA GLN A 90 5.73 2.80 -27.62
C GLN A 90 5.85 1.75 -28.73
N SER A 91 6.57 2.04 -29.81
CA SER A 91 6.83 1.07 -30.88
C SER A 91 7.59 -0.16 -30.42
N LEU A 92 8.46 -0.02 -29.40
CA LEU A 92 9.30 -1.13 -28.91
C LEU A 92 8.59 -1.98 -27.86
N VAL A 93 7.85 -1.35 -26.93
CA VAL A 93 7.31 -2.04 -25.75
C VAL A 93 5.80 -1.90 -25.55
N GLY A 94 5.10 -1.11 -26.38
CA GLY A 94 3.69 -0.77 -26.16
C GLY A 94 2.70 -1.94 -26.28
N GLY A 95 3.11 -3.07 -26.87
CA GLY A 95 2.31 -4.29 -26.95
C GLY A 95 2.62 -5.32 -25.87
N ILE A 96 3.53 -5.03 -24.94
CA ILE A 96 3.92 -5.98 -23.88
C ILE A 96 2.95 -5.82 -22.71
N ASP A 97 2.24 -6.90 -22.38
CA ASP A 97 1.45 -6.99 -21.16
C ASP A 97 2.39 -7.27 -19.98
N LEU A 98 2.57 -6.28 -19.10
CA LEU A 98 3.50 -6.31 -17.98
C LEU A 98 2.71 -6.19 -16.68
N ASP A 99 2.77 -7.23 -15.86
CA ASP A 99 2.29 -7.19 -14.48
C ASP A 99 3.47 -6.86 -13.56
N LEU A 100 3.50 -5.64 -13.04
CA LEU A 100 4.54 -5.16 -12.11
C LEU A 100 4.37 -5.72 -10.69
N ASP A 101 3.19 -6.28 -10.38
CA ASP A 101 2.88 -6.90 -9.10
C ASP A 101 3.14 -8.41 -9.11
N ALA A 102 3.46 -8.98 -10.28
CA ALA A 102 3.83 -10.38 -10.40
C ALA A 102 5.13 -10.65 -9.62
N ALA A 103 5.14 -11.73 -8.86
CA ALA A 103 6.36 -12.20 -8.22
C ALA A 103 7.42 -12.48 -9.29
N LEU A 104 8.66 -12.06 -9.03
CA LEU A 104 9.78 -12.40 -9.89
C LEU A 104 9.87 -13.93 -9.99
N PRO A 105 10.09 -14.49 -11.20
CA PRO A 105 10.39 -15.90 -11.32
C PRO A 105 11.62 -16.22 -10.47
N GLU A 106 11.60 -17.37 -9.78
CA GLU A 106 12.83 -17.90 -9.19
C GLU A 106 13.76 -18.20 -10.37
N ASP A 107 14.96 -17.61 -10.39
CA ASP A 107 15.96 -17.90 -11.41
C ASP A 107 16.16 -19.43 -11.45
N ASP A 108 15.82 -20.06 -12.58
CA ASP A 108 16.46 -21.32 -12.95
C ASP A 108 17.90 -20.94 -13.32
N GLU A 109 18.88 -21.37 -12.53
CA GLU A 109 20.32 -21.32 -12.86
C GLU A 109 20.62 -21.77 -14.31
#